data_AF-A0A527VL23-F1
#
_entry.id   AF-A0A527VL23-F1
#
_cell.length_a   1.000
_cell.length_b   1.000
_cell.length_c   1.000
_cell.angle_alpha   90.00
_cell.angle_beta   90.00
_cell.angle_gamma   90.00
#
_symmetry.space_group_name_H-M   'P 1'
#
loop_
_entity.id
_entity.type
_entity.pdbx_description
1 polymer ?
#
loop_
_entity_poly.entity_id
_entity_poly.type
_entity_poly.pdbx_seq_one_letter_code
_entity_poly.pdbx_strand_id
1 'polypeptide(L)' 'VQKHPEVEEVNHVHHAGNSSGIVDGAAAVLLGSKKAGKAMGLKPRARIRAFANIGSEPVLMLTGPVDVTE' A
#
# COMPACT_ATOMS: atom_id res chain seq x y z
N VAL A 1 9.68 -12.20 23.42
CA VAL A 1 8.79 -13.29 22.96
C VAL A 1 9.14 -13.56 21.52
N GLN A 2 9.87 -14.64 21.22
CA GLN A 2 10.04 -15.07 19.82
C GLN A 2 8.65 -15.48 19.32
N LYS A 3 8.04 -14.64 18.48
CA LYS A 3 6.68 -14.87 17.96
C LYS A 3 6.60 -16.09 17.03
N HIS A 4 7.73 -16.38 16.38
CA HIS A 4 7.93 -17.50 15.45
C HIS A 4 9.01 -18.45 15.98
N PRO A 5 8.73 -19.22 17.06
CA PRO A 5 9.69 -20.18 17.61
C PRO A 5 9.96 -21.37 16.68
N GLU A 6 9.10 -21.59 15.68
CA GLU A 6 9.26 -22.60 14.63
C GLU A 6 10.37 -22.28 13.62
N VAL A 7 10.86 -21.03 13.59
CA VAL A 7 11.93 -20.58 12.69
C VAL A 7 13.26 -20.63 13.44
N GLU A 8 14.17 -21.52 13.00
CA GLU A 8 15.51 -21.66 13.58
C GLU A 8 16.43 -20.49 13.20
N GLU A 9 16.43 -20.09 11.93
CA GLU A 9 17.26 -19.00 11.40
C GLU A 9 16.52 -18.21 10.31
N VAL A 10 16.81 -16.90 10.22
CA VAL A 10 16.32 -16.03 9.14
C VAL A 10 17.41 -15.91 8.05
N ASN A 11 17.09 -16.35 6.84
CA ASN A 11 17.97 -16.09 5.69
C ASN A 11 17.83 -14.64 5.21
N HIS A 12 18.85 -13.82 5.47
CA HIS A 12 18.88 -12.40 5.11
C HIS A 12 19.22 -12.20 3.63
N VAL A 13 18.20 -12.30 2.76
CA VAL A 13 18.35 -12.17 1.30
C VAL A 13 18.21 -10.73 0.76
N HIS A 14 17.80 -9.80 1.61
CA HIS A 14 17.56 -8.42 1.20
C HIS A 14 18.86 -7.60 1.18
N HIS A 15 19.04 -6.82 0.12
CA HIS A 15 20.17 -5.92 -0.08
C HIS A 15 19.73 -4.67 -0.84
N ALA A 16 20.63 -3.68 -0.94
CA ALA A 16 20.32 -2.39 -1.59
C ALA A 16 19.73 -2.53 -3.00
N GLY A 17 20.20 -3.51 -3.79
CA GLY A 17 19.72 -3.73 -5.16
C GLY A 17 18.36 -4.42 -5.31
N ASN A 18 17.74 -4.93 -4.24
CA ASN A 18 16.43 -5.61 -4.29
C ASN A 18 15.41 -5.04 -3.30
N SER A 19 15.76 -3.95 -2.63
CA SER A 19 14.89 -3.21 -1.71
C SER A 19 14.56 -1.84 -2.32
N SER A 20 13.46 -1.22 -1.89
CA SER A 20 13.13 0.13 -2.35
C SER A 20 14.18 1.14 -1.90
N GLY A 21 14.58 2.04 -2.82
CA GLY A 21 15.54 3.09 -2.54
C GLY A 21 14.94 4.22 -1.69
N ILE A 22 15.79 4.85 -0.87
CA ILE A 22 15.44 6.07 -0.15
C ILE A 22 15.50 7.24 -1.13
N VAL A 23 14.41 7.98 -1.27
CA VAL A 23 14.26 9.09 -2.22
C VAL A 23 13.44 10.23 -1.62
N ASP A 24 13.72 11.45 -2.06
CA ASP A 24 12.89 12.62 -1.76
C ASP A 24 11.86 12.83 -2.88
N GLY A 25 10.59 13.12 -2.55
CA GLY A 25 9.54 13.32 -3.55
C GLY A 25 8.21 13.84 -2.99
N ALA A 26 7.35 14.35 -3.87
CA ALA A 26 6.01 14.83 -3.55
C ALA A 26 4.99 14.38 -4.62
N ALA A 27 3.72 14.22 -4.23
CA ALA A 27 2.63 13.83 -5.12
C ALA A 27 1.30 14.51 -4.73
N ALA A 28 0.39 14.67 -5.70
CA ALA A 28 -0.96 15.17 -5.47
C ALA A 28 -1.98 14.47 -6.39
N VAL A 29 -3.19 14.23 -5.86
CA VAL A 29 -4.33 13.68 -6.60
C VAL A 29 -5.56 14.54 -6.35
N LEU A 30 -6.18 15.02 -7.43
CA LEU A 30 -7.45 15.75 -7.34
C LEU A 30 -8.62 14.76 -7.35
N LEU A 31 -9.37 14.73 -6.25
CA LEU A 31 -10.60 13.94 -6.10
C LEU A 31 -11.82 14.86 -6.03
N GLY A 32 -12.95 14.39 -6.54
CA GLY A 32 -14.17 15.15 -6.50
C GLY A 32 -15.38 14.40 -7.04
N SER A 33 -16.56 14.95 -6.78
CA SER A 33 -17.81 14.41 -7.32
C SER A 33 -17.95 14.70 -8.81
N LYS A 34 -18.75 13.90 -9.51
CA LYS A 34 -19.10 14.13 -10.92
C LYS A 34 -19.72 15.53 -11.14
N LYS A 35 -20.49 16.03 -10.17
CA LYS A 35 -21.12 17.37 -10.22
C LYS A 35 -20.05 18.46 -10.20
N ALA A 36 -19.12 18.40 -9.25
CA ALA A 36 -18.05 19.38 -9.13
C ALA A 36 -17.15 19.38 -10.38
N GLY A 37 -16.77 18.20 -10.88
CA GLY A 37 -16.01 18.08 -12.11
C GLY A 37 -16.71 18.71 -13.31
N LYS A 38 -18.03 18.48 -13.49
CA LYS A 38 -18.82 19.13 -14.55
C LYS A 38 -18.87 20.65 -14.42
N ALA A 39 -19.11 21.17 -13.21
CA ALA A 39 -19.18 22.61 -12.98
C ALA A 39 -17.87 23.33 -13.29
N MET A 40 -16.74 22.65 -13.10
CA MET A 40 -15.40 23.17 -13.41
C MET A 40 -14.89 22.78 -14.81
N GLY A 41 -15.72 22.14 -15.65
CA GLY A 41 -15.31 21.71 -17.00
C GLY A 41 -14.23 20.62 -17.03
N LEU A 42 -14.03 19.88 -15.94
CA LEU A 42 -12.97 18.86 -15.82
C LEU A 42 -13.42 17.50 -16.36
N LYS A 43 -12.54 16.87 -17.16
CA LYS A 43 -12.75 15.49 -17.66
C LYS A 43 -12.30 14.46 -16.61
N PRO A 44 -13.18 13.55 -16.15
CA PRO A 44 -12.80 12.51 -15.20
C PRO A 44 -11.81 11.51 -15.82
N ARG A 45 -10.81 11.08 -15.04
CA ARG A 45 -9.78 10.11 -15.46
C ARG A 45 -10.02 8.68 -14.96
N ALA A 46 -10.61 8.55 -13.78
CA ALA A 46 -10.89 7.28 -13.13
C ALA A 46 -12.02 7.44 -12.08
N ARG A 47 -12.43 6.34 -11.46
CA ARG A 47 -13.37 6.32 -10.32
C ARG A 47 -12.88 5.33 -9.26
N ILE A 48 -12.86 5.75 -8.00
CA ILE A 48 -12.68 4.86 -6.84
C ILE A 48 -13.91 3.97 -6.73
N ARG A 49 -13.70 2.64 -6.82
CA ARG A 49 -14.78 1.64 -6.81
C ARG A 49 -15.09 1.15 -5.40
N ALA A 50 -14.05 0.89 -4.63
CA ALA A 50 -14.11 0.36 -3.28
C ALA A 50 -12.85 0.80 -2.52
N PHE A 51 -12.91 0.66 -1.20
CA PHE A 51 -11.79 0.83 -0.28
C PHE A 51 -11.95 -0.20 0.84
N ALA A 52 -10.87 -0.89 1.19
CA ALA A 52 -10.82 -1.87 2.26
C ALA A 52 -9.58 -1.63 3.13
N ASN A 53 -9.66 -1.99 4.40
CA ASN A 53 -8.56 -1.87 5.35
C ASN A 53 -8.64 -3.00 6.39
N ILE A 54 -7.50 -3.61 6.70
CA ILE A 54 -7.34 -4.71 7.66
C ILE A 54 -6.03 -4.54 8.45
N GLY A 55 -5.91 -5.25 9.57
CA GLY A 55 -4.63 -5.46 10.25
C GLY A 55 -4.06 -6.84 9.93
N SER A 56 -2.73 -6.97 9.95
CA SER A 56 -2.02 -8.25 9.83
C SER A 56 -1.06 -8.46 11.02
N GLU A 57 -0.42 -9.62 11.09
CA GLU A 57 0.51 -9.96 12.16
C GLU A 57 1.72 -9.00 12.17
N PRO A 58 2.02 -8.31 13.30
CA PRO A 58 2.97 -7.20 13.31
C PRO A 58 4.44 -7.59 13.33
N VAL A 59 4.80 -8.83 13.67
CA VAL A 59 6.19 -9.30 13.68
C VAL A 59 6.66 -9.65 12.27
N LEU A 60 5.81 -10.26 11.44
CA LEU A 60 6.08 -10.51 10.03
C LEU A 60 5.74 -9.30 9.14
N MET A 61 4.71 -8.52 9.51
CA MET A 61 4.32 -7.21 8.98
C MET A 61 3.83 -7.15 7.52
N LEU A 62 4.66 -7.53 6.54
CA LEU A 62 4.47 -7.19 5.12
C LEU A 62 3.50 -8.11 4.35
N THR A 63 2.59 -8.80 5.04
CA THR A 63 1.65 -9.78 4.44
C THR A 63 0.23 -9.26 4.21
N GLY A 64 -0.16 -8.17 4.88
CA GLY A 64 -1.51 -7.59 4.76
C GLY A 64 -2.02 -7.30 3.34
N PRO A 65 -1.18 -6.98 2.33
CA PRO A 65 -1.66 -6.78 0.96
C PRO A 65 -2.38 -7.99 0.32
N VAL A 66 -2.10 -9.21 0.78
CA VAL A 66 -2.76 -10.43 0.27
C VAL A 66 -4.23 -10.41 0.68
N ASP A 67 -4.50 -10.42 1.98
CA ASP A 67 -5.85 -10.57 2.52
C ASP A 67 -6.75 -9.34 2.25
N VAL A 68 -6.18 -8.14 2.12
CA VAL A 68 -6.97 -6.91 1.86
C VAL A 68 -7.52 -6.86 0.42
N THR A 69 -7.04 -7.73 -0.46
CA THR A 69 -7.36 -7.75 -1.89
C THR A 69 -8.36 -8.85 -2.27
N GLU A 70 -8.60 -9.83 -1.39
CA GLU A 70 -9.62 -10.89 -1.58
C GLU A 70 -11.06 -10.35 -1.51
#